data_AF-A0A1V5APW8-F1
#
_entry.id   AF-A0A1V5APW8-F1
#
_cell.length_a   1.000
_cell.length_b   1.000
_cell.length_c   1.000
_cell.angle_alpha   90.00
_cell.angle_beta   90.00
_cell.angle_gamma   90.00
#
_symmetry.space_group_name_H-M   'P 1'
#
loop_
_entity.id
_entity.type
_entity.pdbx_description
1 polymer ?
#
loop_
_entity_poly.entity_id
_entity_poly.type
_entity_poly.pdbx_seq_one_letter_code
_entity_poly.pdbx_strand_id
1 'polypeptide(L)'
;MSKRSKAEDFDTRLDLLRTRIKDSDDLKVQEAVFDKRTLMDLYNLANKGVIDALGGSICTGKEANIFKAIVGERELVLKIYRISTSNFKAMQDYLHGDPRFGSVKGTKRAIVSAWTKKEFRNLTRAEEAGVRVPHPVAMRGNILVMELVGKGDNVAPQLRDVEMDVEVAKRVFDKLVVYISMLYNRAGLVHADLSEFNILYDDGEPVIIDMGQSVTLDHPMARRFLERDIANVARFFKKKYAFGSVEDIWARLRDDEEADRQKRGRSNGYQDS
;
A
#
# COMPACT_ATOMS: atom_id res chain seq x y z
N MET A 1 42.05 -16.55 14.58
CA MET A 1 40.83 -15.71 14.57
C MET A 1 39.61 -16.62 14.46
N SER A 2 38.79 -16.65 15.51
CA SER A 2 37.70 -17.62 15.71
C SER A 2 36.57 -17.44 14.69
N LYS A 3 36.19 -18.51 13.99
CA LYS A 3 34.97 -18.57 13.18
C LYS A 3 33.79 -18.65 14.14
N ARG A 4 33.20 -17.51 14.53
CA ARG A 4 31.87 -17.49 15.18
C ARG A 4 30.91 -18.33 14.34
N SER A 5 30.13 -19.19 15.00
CA SER A 5 29.14 -20.01 14.27
C SER A 5 28.04 -19.10 13.70
N LYS A 6 27.41 -19.49 12.59
CA LYS A 6 26.31 -18.72 11.99
C LYS A 6 25.14 -18.50 12.97
N ALA A 7 24.99 -19.36 13.98
CA ALA A 7 23.98 -19.23 15.02
C ALA A 7 24.36 -18.14 16.05
N GLU A 8 25.61 -18.12 16.51
CA GLU A 8 26.12 -17.10 17.43
C GLU A 8 26.09 -15.68 16.80
N ASP A 9 26.39 -15.58 15.51
CA ASP A 9 26.29 -14.33 14.75
C ASP A 9 24.83 -13.88 14.56
N PHE A 10 23.88 -14.82 14.49
CA PHE A 10 22.45 -14.51 14.42
C PHE A 10 21.91 -14.02 15.78
N ASP A 11 22.23 -14.72 16.87
CA ASP A 11 21.78 -14.34 18.21
C ASP A 11 22.34 -12.97 18.61
N THR A 12 23.61 -12.70 18.29
CA THR A 12 24.22 -11.37 18.50
C THR A 12 23.48 -10.27 17.74
N ARG A 13 23.08 -10.51 16.49
CA ARG A 13 22.32 -9.53 15.69
C ARG A 13 20.90 -9.35 16.21
N LEU A 14 20.29 -10.43 16.68
CA LEU A 14 18.97 -10.38 17.30
C LEU A 14 19.02 -9.55 18.57
N ASP A 15 20.03 -9.74 19.42
CA ASP A 15 20.22 -8.94 20.63
C ASP A 15 20.43 -7.45 20.31
N LEU A 16 21.20 -7.13 19.27
CA LEU A 16 21.33 -5.75 18.79
C LEU A 16 20.00 -5.18 18.29
N LEU A 17 19.19 -5.96 17.58
CA LEU A 17 17.85 -5.54 17.18
C LEU A 17 16.98 -5.30 18.42
N ARG A 18 17.01 -6.19 19.40
CA ARG A 18 16.25 -6.09 20.67
C ARG A 18 16.59 -4.81 21.42
N THR A 19 17.87 -4.42 21.48
CA THR A 19 18.26 -3.14 22.10
C THR A 19 17.71 -1.91 21.39
N ARG A 20 17.34 -2.04 20.11
CA ARG A 20 16.71 -0.99 19.31
C ARG A 20 15.18 -1.06 19.32
N ILE A 21 14.55 -2.03 19.99
CA ILE A 21 13.10 -2.09 20.10
C ILE A 21 12.71 -1.45 21.44
N LYS A 22 11.85 -0.42 21.38
CA LYS A 22 11.64 0.49 22.51
C LYS A 22 10.60 0.00 23.54
N ASP A 23 9.82 -1.04 23.22
CA ASP A 23 8.80 -1.62 24.12
C ASP A 23 9.11 -3.10 24.47
N SER A 24 9.28 -3.41 25.76
CA SER A 24 9.74 -4.73 26.23
C SER A 24 8.65 -5.79 26.36
N ASP A 25 7.39 -5.40 26.54
CA ASP A 25 6.28 -6.34 26.78
C ASP A 25 5.68 -6.88 25.47
N ASP A 26 5.73 -6.08 24.41
CA ASP A 26 5.33 -6.47 23.05
C ASP A 26 6.35 -7.39 22.38
N LEU A 27 7.63 -7.30 22.77
CA LEU A 27 8.74 -8.01 22.15
C LEU A 27 8.54 -9.55 22.12
N LYS A 28 8.02 -10.13 23.20
CA LYS A 28 7.77 -11.59 23.30
C LYS A 28 6.61 -12.05 22.42
N VAL A 29 5.59 -11.20 22.25
CA VAL A 29 4.45 -11.46 21.35
C VAL A 29 4.89 -11.27 19.89
N GLN A 30 5.73 -10.27 19.62
CA GLN A 30 6.28 -9.95 18.31
C GLN A 30 7.28 -11.01 17.81
N GLU A 31 8.09 -11.60 18.69
CA GLU A 31 9.01 -12.70 18.35
C GLU A 31 8.30 -13.98 17.91
N ALA A 32 7.09 -14.26 18.44
CA ALA A 32 6.29 -15.41 17.99
C ALA A 32 5.72 -15.20 16.56
N VAL A 33 5.72 -13.96 16.08
CA VAL A 33 5.10 -13.57 14.80
C VAL A 33 6.12 -13.53 13.66
N PHE A 34 7.40 -13.26 13.95
CA PHE A 34 8.44 -13.09 12.92
C PHE A 34 9.32 -14.33 12.75
N ASP A 35 9.52 -14.74 11.49
CA ASP A 35 10.51 -15.77 11.19
C ASP A 35 11.95 -15.19 11.26
N LYS A 36 12.95 -16.07 11.41
CA LYS A 36 14.37 -15.68 11.49
C LYS A 36 14.81 -14.79 10.31
N ARG A 37 14.22 -14.97 9.13
CA ARG A 37 14.61 -14.21 7.94
C ARG A 37 14.02 -12.80 7.98
N THR A 38 12.77 -12.65 8.38
CA THR A 38 12.14 -11.34 8.61
C THR A 38 12.91 -10.53 9.64
N LEU A 39 13.35 -11.15 10.74
CA LEU A 39 14.20 -10.49 11.74
C LEU A 39 15.54 -9.99 11.14
N MET A 40 16.18 -10.80 10.30
CA MET A 40 17.38 -10.36 9.58
C MET A 40 17.10 -9.23 8.60
N ASP A 41 15.96 -9.25 7.92
CA ASP A 41 15.60 -8.17 6.99
C ASP A 41 15.30 -6.85 7.74
N LEU A 42 14.65 -6.91 8.92
CA LEU A 42 14.50 -5.76 9.82
C LEU A 42 15.87 -5.22 10.28
N TYR A 43 16.77 -6.08 10.74
CA TYR A 43 18.13 -5.69 11.14
C TYR A 43 18.88 -4.97 10.01
N ASN A 44 18.72 -5.45 8.78
CA ASN A 44 19.35 -4.84 7.63
C ASN A 44 18.73 -3.49 7.24
N LEU A 45 17.43 -3.30 7.43
CA LEU A 45 16.78 -1.99 7.27
C LEU A 45 17.34 -1.02 8.31
N ALA A 46 17.49 -1.48 9.55
CA ALA A 46 18.02 -0.68 10.64
C ALA A 46 19.48 -0.26 10.44
N ASN A 47 20.33 -1.16 9.96
CA ASN A 47 21.73 -0.84 9.65
C ASN A 47 21.91 0.09 8.45
N LYS A 48 20.93 0.17 7.56
CA LYS A 48 20.94 1.11 6.44
C LYS A 48 20.38 2.49 6.82
N GLY A 49 19.97 2.69 8.08
CA GLY A 49 19.33 3.92 8.53
C GLY A 49 17.95 4.16 7.92
N VAL A 50 17.30 3.10 7.40
CA VAL A 50 15.91 3.22 6.90
C VAL A 50 14.94 3.33 8.07
N ILE A 51 15.23 2.62 9.15
CA ILE A 51 14.53 2.70 10.43
C ILE A 51 15.56 2.72 11.55
N ASP A 52 15.26 3.36 12.68
CA ASP A 52 16.12 3.30 13.87
C ASP A 52 15.65 2.21 14.83
N ALA A 53 14.34 2.14 15.01
CA ALA A 53 13.68 1.27 15.98
C ALA A 53 12.31 0.77 15.49
N LEU A 54 11.89 -0.39 15.99
CA LEU A 54 10.50 -0.86 15.87
C LEU A 54 9.68 -0.23 17.01
N GLY A 55 8.54 0.35 16.67
CA GLY A 55 7.57 0.87 17.63
C GLY A 55 6.43 -0.12 17.89
N GLY A 56 5.33 0.39 18.45
CA GLY A 56 4.15 -0.41 18.77
C GLY A 56 3.43 -1.02 17.56
N SER A 57 2.69 -2.10 17.81
CA SER A 57 1.78 -2.71 16.83
C SER A 57 0.58 -1.80 16.55
N ILE A 58 0.23 -1.61 15.27
CA ILE A 58 -0.95 -0.86 14.83
C ILE A 58 -2.10 -1.82 14.54
N CYS A 59 -1.84 -2.86 13.76
CA CYS A 59 -2.87 -3.80 13.32
C CYS A 59 -2.27 -5.19 13.08
N THR A 60 -2.89 -6.22 13.65
CA THR A 60 -2.55 -7.62 13.37
C THR A 60 -3.59 -8.22 12.45
N GLY A 61 -3.22 -8.47 11.19
CA GLY A 61 -4.09 -9.02 10.18
C GLY A 61 -3.85 -10.50 9.88
N LYS A 62 -4.75 -11.07 9.08
CA LYS A 62 -4.58 -12.44 8.54
C LYS A 62 -3.41 -12.54 7.56
N GLU A 63 -3.19 -11.49 6.78
CA GLU A 63 -2.23 -11.48 5.66
C GLU A 63 -0.98 -10.66 5.92
N ALA A 64 -1.08 -9.61 6.75
CA ALA A 64 0.05 -8.77 7.14
C ALA A 64 -0.17 -8.24 8.56
N ASN A 65 0.93 -7.91 9.22
CA ASN A 65 0.94 -7.15 10.45
C ASN A 65 1.53 -5.77 10.19
N ILE A 66 0.97 -4.76 10.81
CA ILE A 66 1.34 -3.36 10.64
C ILE A 66 1.91 -2.86 11.97
N PHE A 67 3.12 -2.33 11.93
CA PHE A 67 3.84 -1.78 13.08
C PHE A 67 4.24 -0.34 12.80
N LYS A 68 4.45 0.43 13.86
CA LYS A 68 5.20 1.69 13.77
C LYS A 68 6.69 1.40 13.61
N ALA A 69 7.38 2.29 12.90
CA ALA A 69 8.83 2.37 12.86
C ALA A 69 9.25 3.79 13.25
N ILE A 70 10.33 3.92 14.02
CA ILE A 70 10.86 5.22 14.43
C ILE A 70 12.07 5.55 13.54
N VAL A 71 12.14 6.78 13.03
CA VAL A 71 13.26 7.33 12.25
C VAL A 71 13.54 8.76 12.70
N GLY A 72 14.53 8.94 13.56
CA GLY A 72 14.76 10.19 14.30
C GLY A 72 13.52 10.56 15.11
N GLU A 73 12.96 11.74 14.83
CA GLU A 73 11.72 12.24 15.45
C GLU A 73 10.45 11.90 14.65
N ARG A 74 10.57 11.17 13.53
CA ARG A 74 9.45 10.81 12.66
C ARG A 74 9.03 9.37 12.86
N GLU A 75 7.75 9.10 12.65
CA GLU A 75 7.22 7.74 12.61
C GLU A 75 6.89 7.32 11.16
N LEU A 76 7.14 6.05 10.86
CA LEU A 76 6.79 5.38 9.61
C LEU A 76 5.94 4.14 9.93
N VAL A 77 5.41 3.52 8.88
CA VAL A 77 4.69 2.25 8.94
C VAL A 77 5.55 1.13 8.37
N LEU A 78 5.63 0.03 9.11
CA LEU A 78 6.18 -1.26 8.71
C LEU A 78 5.02 -2.24 8.45
N LYS A 79 4.73 -2.52 7.18
CA LYS A 79 3.80 -3.57 6.77
C LYS A 79 4.58 -4.85 6.50
N ILE A 80 4.39 -5.85 7.36
CA ILE A 80 5.10 -7.14 7.33
C ILE A 80 4.13 -8.24 6.92
N TYR A 81 4.30 -8.76 5.71
CA TYR A 81 3.45 -9.82 5.16
C TYR A 81 3.72 -11.19 5.80
N ARG A 82 2.67 -11.93 6.15
CA ARG A 82 2.75 -13.23 6.84
C ARG A 82 2.97 -14.37 5.87
N ILE A 83 4.18 -14.95 5.86
CA ILE A 83 4.53 -16.03 4.92
C ILE A 83 3.68 -17.30 5.12
N SER A 84 3.29 -17.61 6.37
CA SER A 84 2.59 -18.86 6.71
C SER A 84 1.08 -18.82 6.47
N THR A 85 0.44 -17.65 6.62
CA THR A 85 -1.03 -17.50 6.67
C THR A 85 -1.63 -16.71 5.51
N SER A 86 -0.85 -16.01 4.69
CA SER A 86 -1.40 -15.28 3.54
C SER A 86 -2.11 -16.23 2.58
N ASN A 87 -3.26 -15.81 2.04
CA ASN A 87 -4.05 -16.60 1.11
C ASN A 87 -3.35 -16.69 -0.25
N PHE A 88 -2.40 -17.60 -0.32
CA PHE A 88 -1.43 -17.75 -1.40
C PHE A 88 -2.08 -17.93 -2.77
N LYS A 89 -3.23 -18.61 -2.83
CA LYS A 89 -3.95 -18.83 -4.08
C LYS A 89 -4.51 -17.53 -4.65
N ALA A 90 -5.12 -16.70 -3.81
CA ALA A 90 -5.63 -15.40 -4.22
C ALA A 90 -4.48 -14.46 -4.65
N MET A 91 -3.37 -14.43 -3.91
CA MET A 91 -2.20 -13.63 -4.30
C MET A 91 -1.61 -14.07 -5.64
N GLN A 92 -1.60 -15.37 -5.94
CA GLN A 92 -1.14 -15.85 -7.24
C GLN A 92 -2.03 -15.33 -8.38
N ASP A 93 -3.35 -15.35 -8.24
CA ASP A 93 -4.28 -14.89 -9.28
C ASP A 93 -4.01 -13.42 -9.66
N TYR A 94 -3.80 -12.56 -8.66
CA TYR A 94 -3.45 -11.16 -8.84
C TYR A 94 -2.01 -10.89 -9.33
N LEU A 95 -1.11 -11.87 -9.26
CA LEU A 95 0.26 -11.78 -9.81
C LEU A 95 0.32 -12.34 -11.23
N HIS A 96 -0.43 -13.39 -11.53
CA HIS A 96 -0.40 -14.07 -12.83
C HIS A 96 -0.89 -13.18 -13.97
N GLY A 97 -1.87 -12.31 -13.72
CA GLY A 97 -2.32 -11.33 -14.70
C GLY A 97 -1.45 -10.07 -14.80
N ASP A 98 -0.36 -9.97 -14.04
CA ASP A 98 0.59 -8.86 -14.11
C ASP A 98 1.87 -9.28 -14.88
N PRO A 99 2.13 -8.75 -16.08
CA PRO A 99 3.29 -9.11 -16.89
C PRO A 99 4.63 -8.92 -16.16
N ARG A 100 4.69 -8.04 -15.16
CA ARG A 100 5.90 -7.75 -14.36
C ARG A 100 6.28 -8.91 -13.44
N PHE A 101 5.34 -9.83 -13.17
CA PHE A 101 5.50 -10.94 -12.23
C PHE A 101 5.09 -12.30 -12.81
N GLY A 102 4.75 -12.38 -14.10
CA GLY A 102 4.30 -13.62 -14.75
C GLY A 102 5.31 -14.78 -14.71
N SER A 103 6.60 -14.51 -14.46
CA SER A 103 7.65 -15.52 -14.31
C SER A 103 7.91 -15.96 -12.85
N VAL A 104 7.23 -15.37 -11.86
CA VAL A 104 7.41 -15.70 -10.45
C VAL A 104 6.81 -17.09 -10.18
N LYS A 105 7.64 -18.12 -10.35
CA LYS A 105 7.41 -19.49 -9.90
C LYS A 105 8.31 -19.76 -8.71
N GLY A 106 7.81 -20.39 -7.66
CA GLY A 106 8.66 -20.77 -6.53
C GLY A 106 7.97 -20.88 -5.19
N THR A 107 8.76 -20.73 -4.13
CA THR A 107 8.32 -20.92 -2.75
C THR A 107 7.34 -19.83 -2.30
N LYS A 108 6.55 -20.11 -1.24
CA LYS A 108 5.67 -19.13 -0.59
C LYS A 108 6.36 -17.79 -0.33
N ARG A 109 7.62 -17.84 0.13
CA ARG A 109 8.43 -16.66 0.41
C ARG A 109 8.76 -15.84 -0.83
N ALA A 110 9.07 -16.47 -1.95
CA ALA A 110 9.36 -15.76 -3.20
C ALA A 110 8.12 -14.99 -3.70
N ILE A 111 6.94 -15.60 -3.57
CA ILE A 111 5.68 -14.98 -3.96
C ILE A 111 5.30 -13.85 -3.01
N VAL A 112 5.44 -14.03 -1.69
CA VAL A 112 5.23 -12.92 -0.74
C VAL A 112 6.19 -11.77 -1.02
N SER A 113 7.48 -12.05 -1.28
CA SER A 113 8.44 -11.01 -1.66
C SER A 113 8.07 -10.30 -2.97
N ALA A 114 7.54 -11.04 -3.95
CA ALA A 114 7.06 -10.45 -5.20
C ALA A 114 5.82 -9.58 -4.96
N TRP A 115 4.93 -9.99 -4.06
CA TRP A 115 3.76 -9.23 -3.63
C TRP A 115 4.14 -7.92 -2.94
N THR A 116 5.07 -7.97 -1.98
CA THR A 116 5.62 -6.77 -1.33
C THR A 116 6.25 -5.83 -2.36
N LYS A 117 6.99 -6.38 -3.33
CA LYS A 117 7.55 -5.59 -4.44
C LYS A 117 6.47 -4.98 -5.35
N LYS A 118 5.39 -5.71 -5.61
CA LYS A 118 4.24 -5.23 -6.37
C LYS A 118 3.60 -4.04 -5.67
N GLU A 119 3.30 -4.14 -4.37
CA GLU A 119 2.71 -3.04 -3.61
C GLU A 119 3.62 -1.81 -3.60
N PHE A 120 4.92 -1.98 -3.31
CA PHE A 120 5.89 -0.87 -3.35
C PHE A 120 5.84 -0.14 -4.70
N ARG A 121 5.88 -0.88 -5.81
CA ARG A 121 5.84 -0.30 -7.16
C ARG A 121 4.50 0.35 -7.50
N ASN A 122 3.40 -0.21 -7.00
CA ASN A 122 2.06 0.34 -7.24
C ASN A 122 1.86 1.64 -6.45
N LEU A 123 2.35 1.72 -5.20
CA LEU A 123 2.38 2.96 -4.42
C LEU A 123 3.19 4.03 -5.15
N THR A 124 4.43 3.73 -5.58
CA THR A 124 5.27 4.67 -6.32
C THR A 124 4.56 5.18 -7.58
N ARG A 125 3.98 4.28 -8.38
CA ARG A 125 3.30 4.64 -9.63
C ARG A 125 2.04 5.48 -9.40
N ALA A 126 1.31 5.22 -8.31
CA ALA A 126 0.14 6.00 -7.92
C ALA A 126 0.53 7.40 -7.45
N GLU A 127 1.57 7.51 -6.62
CA GLU A 127 2.13 8.77 -6.15
C GLU A 127 2.64 9.63 -7.34
N GLU A 128 3.40 9.05 -8.26
CA GLU A 128 3.87 9.70 -9.50
C GLU A 128 2.71 10.22 -10.39
N ALA A 129 1.55 9.55 -10.34
CA ALA A 129 0.35 9.98 -11.06
C ALA A 129 -0.44 11.10 -10.34
N GLY A 130 -0.02 11.47 -9.13
CA GLY A 130 -0.65 12.50 -8.30
C GLY A 130 -1.74 11.98 -7.35
N VAL A 131 -1.86 10.66 -7.20
CA VAL A 131 -2.82 10.05 -6.27
C VAL A 131 -2.24 10.09 -4.86
N ARG A 132 -3.02 10.53 -3.88
CA ARG A 132 -2.57 10.52 -2.49
C ARG A 132 -2.62 9.09 -1.94
N VAL A 133 -1.44 8.53 -1.77
CA VAL A 133 -1.16 7.24 -1.14
C VAL A 133 -0.06 7.44 -0.08
N PRO A 134 0.18 6.49 0.84
CA PRO A 134 1.36 6.54 1.71
C PRO A 134 2.64 6.52 0.89
N HIS A 135 3.54 7.48 1.12
CA HIS A 135 4.81 7.53 0.41
C HIS A 135 5.64 6.25 0.68
N PRO A 136 6.00 5.46 -0.35
CA PRO A 136 6.78 4.24 -0.16
C PRO A 136 8.26 4.56 0.06
N VAL A 137 8.80 4.21 1.23
CA VAL A 137 10.18 4.55 1.62
C VAL A 137 11.17 3.46 1.21
N ALA A 138 10.87 2.20 1.54
CA ALA A 138 11.74 1.08 1.23
C ALA A 138 10.98 -0.25 1.25
N MET A 139 11.58 -1.29 0.68
CA MET A 139 11.11 -2.67 0.87
C MET A 139 12.28 -3.63 1.03
N ARG A 140 12.05 -4.71 1.80
CA ARG A 140 12.99 -5.81 1.91
C ARG A 140 12.29 -7.12 2.25
N GLY A 141 12.45 -8.12 1.38
CA GLY A 141 11.80 -9.42 1.59
C GLY A 141 10.28 -9.26 1.64
N ASN A 142 9.68 -9.61 2.78
CA ASN A 142 8.25 -9.49 3.06
C ASN A 142 7.86 -8.19 3.81
N ILE A 143 8.78 -7.23 3.91
CA ILE A 143 8.61 -5.98 4.66
C ILE A 143 8.50 -4.81 3.68
N LEU A 144 7.45 -4.00 3.84
CA LEU A 144 7.27 -2.70 3.20
C LEU A 144 7.36 -1.61 4.28
N VAL A 145 8.18 -0.59 4.04
CA VAL A 145 8.31 0.62 4.85
C VAL A 145 7.69 1.77 4.07
N MET A 146 6.75 2.49 4.67
CA MET A 146 6.03 3.59 4.05
C MET A 146 5.68 4.67 5.07
N GLU A 147 5.24 5.83 4.59
CA GLU A 147 4.72 6.93 5.41
C GLU A 147 3.63 6.47 6.38
N LEU A 148 3.68 6.99 7.61
CA LEU A 148 2.54 6.95 8.52
C LEU A 148 1.57 8.07 8.16
N VAL A 149 0.37 7.70 7.73
CA VAL A 149 -0.71 8.65 7.45
C VAL A 149 -1.45 8.94 8.76
N GLY A 150 -1.39 10.18 9.24
CA GLY A 150 -1.96 10.60 10.52
C GLY A 150 -1.18 11.74 11.18
N LYS A 151 -1.54 12.06 12.43
CA LYS A 151 -0.96 13.19 13.17
C LYS A 151 -0.46 12.73 14.55
N GLY A 152 0.77 13.13 14.87
CA GLY A 152 1.45 12.71 16.10
C GLY A 152 1.53 11.19 16.18
N ASP A 153 1.14 10.62 17.32
CA ASP A 153 1.17 9.18 17.53
C ASP A 153 -0.06 8.43 16.97
N ASN A 154 -0.98 9.11 16.29
CA ASN A 154 -2.26 8.52 15.85
C ASN A 154 -2.29 8.27 14.33
N VAL A 155 -2.72 7.07 13.95
CA VAL A 155 -3.04 6.73 12.56
C VAL A 155 -4.36 7.38 12.17
N ALA A 156 -4.43 7.90 10.94
CA ALA A 156 -5.67 8.46 10.40
C ALA A 156 -6.80 7.42 10.39
N PRO A 157 -8.06 7.81 10.69
CA PRO A 157 -9.19 6.90 10.67
C PRO A 157 -9.53 6.44 9.26
N GLN A 158 -10.13 5.25 9.14
CA GLN A 158 -10.73 4.79 7.90
C GLN A 158 -11.97 5.63 7.57
N LEU A 159 -12.21 5.89 6.28
CA LEU A 159 -13.32 6.72 5.80
C LEU A 159 -14.70 6.23 6.29
N ARG A 160 -14.86 4.91 6.45
CA ARG A 160 -16.07 4.30 7.02
C ARG A 160 -16.45 4.90 8.38
N ASP A 161 -15.44 5.15 9.21
CA ASP A 161 -15.56 5.51 10.62
C ASP A 161 -15.56 7.04 10.84
N VAL A 162 -15.48 7.83 9.76
CA VAL A 162 -15.53 9.29 9.81
C VAL A 162 -16.93 9.79 9.49
N GLU A 163 -17.47 10.63 10.36
CA GLU A 163 -18.67 11.42 10.09
C GLU A 163 -18.28 12.78 9.49
N MET A 164 -18.90 13.13 8.37
CA MET A 164 -18.62 14.35 7.62
C MET A 164 -19.91 15.09 7.30
N ASP A 165 -19.86 16.42 7.31
CA ASP A 165 -20.93 17.24 6.74
C ASP A 165 -20.99 17.04 5.22
N VAL A 166 -22.17 17.29 4.64
CA VAL A 166 -22.45 17.00 3.22
C VAL A 166 -21.48 17.73 2.28
N GLU A 167 -21.11 18.97 2.58
CA GLU A 167 -20.18 19.77 1.79
C GLU A 167 -18.76 19.19 1.82
N VAL A 168 -18.32 18.67 2.97
CA VAL A 168 -17.02 18.00 3.12
C VAL A 168 -17.04 16.67 2.36
N ALA A 169 -18.09 15.88 2.58
CA ALA A 169 -18.24 14.59 1.93
C ALA A 169 -18.25 14.71 0.39
N LYS A 170 -18.88 15.76 -0.15
CA LYS A 170 -18.86 16.05 -1.60
C LYS A 170 -17.44 16.30 -2.10
N ARG A 171 -16.66 17.14 -1.42
CA ARG A 171 -15.25 17.39 -1.79
C ARG A 171 -14.41 16.11 -1.75
N VAL A 172 -14.60 15.28 -0.73
CA VAL A 172 -13.89 14.00 -0.61
C VAL A 172 -14.30 13.03 -1.72
N PHE A 173 -15.59 12.97 -2.06
CA PHE A 173 -16.08 12.19 -3.19
C PHE A 173 -15.46 12.64 -4.50
N ASP A 174 -15.51 13.93 -4.81
CA ASP A 174 -14.92 14.51 -6.02
C ASP A 174 -13.42 14.20 -6.12
N LYS A 175 -12.71 14.30 -5.00
CA LYS A 175 -11.28 13.94 -4.92
C LYS A 175 -11.05 12.46 -5.20
N LEU A 176 -11.85 11.56 -4.63
CA LEU A 176 -11.78 10.13 -4.90
C LEU A 176 -12.07 9.82 -6.37
N VAL A 177 -13.03 10.50 -6.99
CA VAL A 177 -13.32 10.35 -8.43
C VAL A 177 -12.09 10.71 -9.25
N VAL A 178 -11.43 11.83 -8.92
CA VAL A 178 -10.18 12.26 -9.56
C VAL A 178 -9.07 11.21 -9.34
N TYR A 179 -8.95 10.64 -8.15
CA TYR A 179 -7.95 9.60 -7.87
C TYR A 179 -8.20 8.29 -8.62
N ILE A 180 -9.45 7.84 -8.75
CA ILE A 180 -9.80 6.68 -9.58
C ILE A 180 -9.41 6.95 -11.04
N SER A 181 -9.72 8.14 -11.55
CA SER A 181 -9.33 8.56 -12.91
C SER A 181 -7.80 8.58 -13.09
N MET A 182 -7.05 9.19 -12.16
CA MET A 182 -5.59 9.24 -12.22
C MET A 182 -4.96 7.85 -12.14
N LEU A 183 -5.46 6.96 -11.27
CA LEU A 183 -5.02 5.58 -11.20
C LEU A 183 -5.20 4.88 -12.54
N TYR A 184 -6.38 5.00 -13.14
CA TYR A 184 -6.71 4.32 -14.39
C TYR A 184 -5.97 4.93 -15.60
N ASN A 185 -6.15 6.22 -15.86
CA ASN A 185 -5.72 6.91 -17.07
C ASN A 185 -4.22 7.25 -17.09
N ARG A 186 -3.62 7.50 -15.92
CA ARG A 186 -2.21 7.94 -15.81
C ARG A 186 -1.33 6.86 -15.21
N ALA A 187 -1.73 6.28 -14.09
CA ALA A 187 -0.98 5.21 -13.45
C ALA A 187 -1.20 3.86 -14.15
N GLY A 188 -2.16 3.69 -15.06
CA GLY A 188 -2.42 2.41 -15.72
C GLY A 188 -2.67 1.27 -14.74
N LEU A 189 -3.38 1.57 -13.65
CA LEU A 189 -3.70 0.67 -12.54
C LEU A 189 -5.20 0.74 -12.22
N VAL A 190 -5.73 -0.38 -11.73
CA VAL A 190 -7.04 -0.47 -11.07
C VAL A 190 -6.78 -0.96 -9.65
N HIS A 191 -7.36 -0.31 -8.64
CA HIS A 191 -7.13 -0.68 -7.24
C HIS A 191 -7.54 -2.13 -6.95
N ALA A 192 -8.66 -2.54 -7.55
CA ALA A 192 -9.24 -3.87 -7.47
C ALA A 192 -9.70 -4.29 -6.08
N ASP A 193 -9.84 -3.38 -5.13
CA ASP A 193 -10.49 -3.61 -3.83
C ASP A 193 -10.83 -2.28 -3.14
N LEU A 194 -11.18 -1.26 -3.93
CA LEU A 194 -11.41 0.08 -3.39
C LEU A 194 -12.77 0.12 -2.67
N SER A 195 -12.73 0.57 -1.42
CA SER A 195 -13.90 0.75 -0.55
C SER A 195 -13.55 1.71 0.59
N GLU A 196 -14.54 2.10 1.37
CA GLU A 196 -14.40 2.95 2.56
C GLU A 196 -13.48 2.37 3.65
N PHE A 197 -13.12 1.08 3.55
CA PHE A 197 -12.19 0.40 4.45
C PHE A 197 -10.72 0.60 4.04
N ASN A 198 -10.47 0.80 2.75
CA ASN A 198 -9.12 0.97 2.17
C ASN A 198 -8.84 2.44 1.81
N ILE A 199 -9.58 3.35 2.43
CA ILE A 199 -9.38 4.80 2.31
C ILE A 199 -9.24 5.34 3.73
N LEU A 200 -8.12 6.00 4.02
CA LEU A 200 -7.96 6.79 5.23
C LEU A 200 -8.44 8.22 4.97
N TYR A 201 -8.83 8.93 6.02
CA TYR A 201 -9.17 10.33 5.97
C TYR A 201 -8.21 11.12 6.84
N ASP A 202 -7.37 11.93 6.20
CA ASP A 202 -6.35 12.72 6.86
C ASP A 202 -6.47 14.19 6.43
N ASP A 203 -6.62 15.07 7.42
CA ASP A 203 -6.68 16.53 7.23
C ASP A 203 -7.64 17.03 6.13
N GLY A 204 -8.80 16.40 5.98
CA GLY A 204 -9.78 16.80 4.96
C GLY A 204 -9.62 16.12 3.61
N GLU A 205 -8.62 15.26 3.44
CA GLU A 205 -8.27 14.61 2.18
C GLU A 205 -8.35 13.07 2.30
N PRO A 206 -8.87 12.36 1.28
CA PRO A 206 -8.82 10.92 1.23
C PRO A 206 -7.41 10.43 0.88
N VAL A 207 -6.94 9.36 1.54
CA VAL A 207 -5.67 8.69 1.25
C VAL A 207 -5.95 7.23 0.93
N ILE A 208 -5.61 6.79 -0.28
CA ILE A 208 -5.82 5.40 -0.71
C ILE A 208 -4.70 4.52 -0.16
N ILE A 209 -5.05 3.42 0.50
CA ILE A 209 -4.12 2.46 1.09
C ILE A 209 -4.33 1.06 0.50
N ASP A 210 -3.42 0.13 0.80
CA ASP A 210 -3.50 -1.28 0.36
C ASP A 210 -3.43 -1.52 -1.16
N MET A 211 -2.47 -0.86 -1.81
CA MET A 211 -2.20 -0.97 -3.27
C MET A 211 -1.61 -2.33 -3.70
N GLY A 212 -1.52 -3.32 -2.80
CA GLY A 212 -0.98 -4.65 -3.10
C GLY A 212 -1.88 -5.47 -4.03
N GLN A 213 -3.21 -5.31 -3.89
CA GLN A 213 -4.19 -5.99 -4.74
C GLN A 213 -4.35 -5.35 -6.12
N SER A 214 -3.84 -4.12 -6.32
CA SER A 214 -4.04 -3.39 -7.56
C SER A 214 -3.44 -4.10 -8.78
N VAL A 215 -4.15 -4.05 -9.89
CA VAL A 215 -3.80 -4.74 -11.14
C VAL A 215 -3.50 -3.74 -12.25
N THR A 216 -2.67 -4.15 -13.21
CA THR A 216 -2.45 -3.40 -14.46
C THR A 216 -3.66 -3.49 -15.38
N LEU A 217 -3.77 -2.58 -16.35
CA LEU A 217 -4.90 -2.58 -17.30
C LEU A 217 -4.95 -3.82 -18.20
N ASP A 218 -3.79 -4.46 -18.44
CA ASP A 218 -3.69 -5.71 -19.21
C ASP A 218 -4.31 -6.93 -18.49
N HIS A 219 -4.63 -6.81 -17.21
CA HIS A 219 -5.21 -7.90 -16.45
C HIS A 219 -6.62 -8.22 -16.99
N PRO A 220 -6.97 -9.49 -17.28
CA PRO A 220 -8.26 -9.83 -17.91
C PRO A 220 -9.49 -9.33 -17.15
N MET A 221 -9.37 -9.25 -15.82
CA MET A 221 -10.42 -8.79 -14.90
C MET A 221 -10.36 -7.28 -14.58
N ALA A 222 -9.40 -6.52 -15.11
CA ALA A 222 -9.17 -5.12 -14.75
C ALA A 222 -10.45 -4.27 -14.89
N ARG A 223 -11.17 -4.43 -16.00
CA ARG A 223 -12.43 -3.71 -16.26
C ARG A 223 -13.50 -4.01 -15.20
N ARG A 224 -13.69 -5.29 -14.87
CA ARG A 224 -14.68 -5.72 -13.89
C ARG A 224 -14.32 -5.27 -12.47
N PHE A 225 -13.03 -5.24 -12.14
CA PHE A 225 -12.54 -4.70 -10.88
C PHE A 225 -12.79 -3.20 -10.78
N LEU A 226 -12.54 -2.44 -11.85
CA LEU A 226 -12.82 -1.00 -11.89
C LEU A 226 -14.32 -0.72 -11.69
N GLU A 227 -15.19 -1.46 -12.39
CA GLU A 227 -16.64 -1.35 -12.22
C GLU A 227 -17.08 -1.60 -10.77
N ARG A 228 -16.46 -2.57 -10.10
CA ARG A 228 -16.73 -2.86 -8.68
C ARG A 228 -16.25 -1.74 -7.77
N ASP A 229 -15.02 -1.25 -7.96
CA ASP A 229 -14.43 -0.17 -7.17
C ASP A 229 -15.31 1.10 -7.26
N ILE A 230 -15.73 1.46 -8.48
CA ILE A 230 -16.64 2.59 -8.74
C ILE A 230 -17.99 2.38 -8.02
N ALA A 231 -18.57 1.18 -8.14
CA ALA A 231 -19.84 0.87 -7.50
C ALA A 231 -19.75 0.91 -5.96
N ASN A 232 -18.63 0.48 -5.38
CA ASN A 232 -18.41 0.52 -3.93
C ASN A 232 -18.34 1.96 -3.43
N VAL A 233 -17.51 2.80 -4.07
CA VAL A 233 -17.38 4.22 -3.71
C VAL A 233 -18.72 4.94 -3.86
N ALA A 234 -19.41 4.81 -5.00
CA ALA A 234 -20.72 5.41 -5.21
C ALA A 234 -21.74 4.94 -4.15
N ARG A 235 -21.76 3.64 -3.83
CA ARG A 235 -22.67 3.07 -2.82
C ARG A 235 -22.40 3.64 -1.42
N PHE A 236 -21.15 3.80 -1.02
CA PHE A 236 -20.79 4.35 0.29
C PHE A 236 -21.35 5.76 0.46
N PHE A 237 -21.06 6.67 -0.48
CA PHE A 237 -21.55 8.04 -0.40
C PHE A 237 -23.08 8.11 -0.53
N LYS A 238 -23.68 7.29 -1.40
CA LYS A 238 -25.14 7.28 -1.58
C LYS A 238 -25.86 6.84 -0.32
N LYS A 239 -25.33 5.82 0.36
CA LYS A 239 -25.92 5.29 1.59
C LYS A 239 -25.72 6.24 2.78
N LYS A 240 -24.53 6.84 2.93
CA LYS A 240 -24.19 7.64 4.11
C LYS A 240 -24.59 9.11 3.99
N TYR A 241 -24.59 9.68 2.78
CA TYR A 241 -24.76 11.12 2.55
C TYR A 241 -25.80 11.46 1.47
N ALA A 242 -26.55 10.48 0.96
CA ALA A 242 -27.62 10.65 -0.02
C ALA A 242 -27.19 11.25 -1.38
N PHE A 243 -25.90 11.18 -1.74
CA PHE A 243 -25.38 11.54 -3.07
C PHE A 243 -24.29 10.56 -3.52
N GLY A 244 -23.88 10.63 -4.78
CA GLY A 244 -22.86 9.75 -5.35
C GLY A 244 -23.49 8.79 -6.35
N SER A 245 -23.02 8.87 -7.60
CA SER A 245 -23.51 8.04 -8.69
C SER A 245 -22.35 7.37 -9.41
N VAL A 246 -22.64 6.21 -9.99
CA VAL A 246 -21.68 5.47 -10.82
C VAL A 246 -21.44 6.24 -12.12
N GLU A 247 -22.46 6.93 -12.59
CA GLU A 247 -22.50 7.74 -13.80
C GLU A 247 -21.52 8.92 -13.73
N ASP A 248 -21.50 9.65 -12.60
CA ASP A 248 -20.59 10.78 -12.38
C ASP A 248 -19.12 10.35 -12.44
N ILE A 249 -18.82 9.21 -11.81
CA ILE A 249 -17.46 8.66 -11.81
C ILE A 249 -17.05 8.25 -13.23
N TRP A 250 -17.92 7.55 -13.96
CA TRP A 250 -17.65 7.18 -15.35
C TRP A 250 -17.52 8.37 -16.30
N ALA A 251 -18.32 9.41 -16.11
CA ALA A 251 -18.22 10.64 -16.90
C ALA A 251 -16.82 11.24 -16.74
N ARG A 252 -16.36 11.39 -15.49
CA ARG A 252 -15.03 11.92 -15.22
C ARG A 252 -13.91 11.10 -15.84
N LEU A 253 -13.99 9.77 -15.75
CA LEU A 253 -12.97 8.88 -16.32
C LEU A 253 -12.83 9.07 -17.84
N ARG A 254 -13.96 9.23 -18.55
CA ARG A 254 -13.96 9.46 -20.01
C ARG A 254 -13.40 10.84 -20.37
N ASP A 255 -13.82 11.88 -19.65
CA ASP A 255 -13.38 13.25 -19.92
C ASP A 255 -11.86 13.40 -19.74
N ASP A 256 -11.33 12.83 -18.65
CA ASP A 256 -9.89 12.87 -18.38
C ASP A 256 -9.10 12.00 -19.39
N GLU A 257 -9.65 10.86 -19.83
CA GLU A 257 -9.03 10.03 -20.87
C GLU A 257 -8.90 10.79 -22.19
N GLU A 258 -9.97 11.48 -22.60
CA GLU A 258 -9.95 12.30 -23.82
C GLU A 258 -8.96 13.46 -23.71
N ALA A 259 -8.97 14.18 -22.58
CA ALA A 259 -8.05 15.28 -22.34
C ALA A 259 -6.57 14.83 -22.34
N ASP A 260 -6.26 13.70 -21.72
CA ASP A 260 -4.89 13.17 -21.67
C ASP A 260 -4.44 12.65 -23.05
N ARG A 261 -5.33 12.07 -23.85
CA ARG A 261 -5.05 11.71 -25.26
C ARG A 261 -4.72 12.95 -26.11
N GLN A 262 -5.51 14.03 -25.99
CA GLN A 262 -5.27 15.28 -26.72
C GLN A 262 -3.92 15.93 -26.35
N LYS A 263 -3.54 15.88 -25.07
CA LYS A 263 -2.23 16.38 -24.62
C LYS A 263 -1.07 15.58 -25.23
N ARG A 264 -1.14 14.24 -25.21
CA ARG A 264 -0.12 13.36 -25.81
C ARG A 264 0.04 13.58 -27.30
N GLY A 265 -1.08 13.73 -28.03
CA GLY A 265 -1.08 14.02 -29.46
C GLY A 265 -0.43 15.36 -29.82
N ARG A 266 -0.57 16.39 -28.97
CA ARG A 266 0.08 17.69 -29.15
C ARG A 266 1.58 17.67 -28.87
N SER A 267 2.04 16.91 -27.87
CA SER A 267 3.48 16.79 -27.55
C SER A 267 4.29 16.01 -28.59
N ASN A 268 3.67 15.06 -29.32
CA ASN A 268 4.35 14.35 -30.41
C ASN A 268 4.44 15.16 -31.72
N GLY A 269 3.70 16.27 -31.85
CA GLY A 269 3.71 17.12 -33.05
C GLY A 269 4.85 18.13 -33.12
N TYR A 270 5.67 18.25 -32.07
CA TYR A 270 6.78 19.22 -31.97
C TYR A 270 8.18 18.57 -32.11
N GLN A 271 8.27 17.26 -32.35
CA GLN A 271 9.55 16.55 -32.53
C GLN A 271 9.89 16.26 -34.00
N ASP A 272 9.06 16.68 -34.96
CA ASP A 272 9.23 16.45 -36.40
C ASP A 272 9.35 17.75 -37.23
N SER A 273 9.77 18.86 -36.59
CA SER A 273 10.02 20.16 -37.25
C SER A 273 11.44 20.64 -37.07
#